data_AF-A0A972NEQ7-F1
#
_entry.id   AF-A0A972NEQ7-F1
#
_cell.length_a   1.000
_cell.length_b   1.000
_cell.length_c   1.000
_cell.angle_alpha   90.00
_cell.angle_beta   90.00
_cell.angle_gamma   90.00
#
_symmetry.space_group_name_H-M   'P 1'
#
loop_
_entity.id
_entity.type
_entity.pdbx_description
1 polymer ?
#
loop_
_entity_poly.entity_id
_entity_poly.type
_entity_poly.pdbx_seq_one_letter_code
_entity_poly.pdbx_strand_id
1 'polypeptide(L)' 'ACQEAPAVYFHAVGGAASLIAQSVQKVLGVYKLEFGVPEAMWVIEVKDFPAIVTMDSHGNSLHEEILKESEAKYRELLGI' A
#
# COMPACT_ATOMS: atom_id res chain seq x y z
N ALA A 1 -11.36 10.22 3.15
CA ALA A 1 -11.50 8.88 2.53
C ALA A 1 -11.56 7.76 3.56
N CYS A 2 -10.45 7.21 4.10
CA CYS A 2 -10.47 6.04 5.01
C CYS A 2 -11.27 6.24 6.31
N GLN A 3 -11.38 7.49 6.77
CA GLN A 3 -12.18 7.84 7.94
C GLN A 3 -13.68 8.00 7.60
N GLU A 4 -13.99 8.49 6.40
CA GLU A 4 -15.38 8.74 5.96
C GLU A 4 -16.06 7.45 5.50
N ALA A 5 -15.33 6.60 4.78
CA ALA A 5 -15.71 5.25 4.45
C ALA A 5 -14.86 4.33 5.32
N PRO A 6 -15.44 3.51 6.21
CA PRO A 6 -14.72 2.74 7.23
C PRO A 6 -13.79 1.70 6.58
N ALA A 7 -12.59 2.14 6.24
CA ALA A 7 -11.62 1.41 5.42
C ALA A 7 -10.20 1.61 5.96
N VAL A 8 -9.30 0.72 5.56
CA VAL A 8 -7.87 0.79 5.88
C VAL A 8 -7.05 0.78 4.60
N TYR A 9 -5.89 1.43 4.62
CA TYR A 9 -4.93 1.39 3.53
C TYR A 9 -3.78 0.45 3.88
N PHE A 10 -3.68 -0.64 3.12
CA PHE A 10 -2.57 -1.58 3.20
C PHE A 10 -1.43 -1.16 2.27
N HIS A 11 -0.22 -1.05 2.82
CA HIS A 11 1.01 -0.86 2.08
C HIS A 11 1.73 -2.20 1.95
N ALA A 12 1.89 -2.68 0.71
CA ALA A 12 2.76 -3.80 0.38
C ALA A 12 4.18 -3.31 0.09
N VAL A 13 5.20 -4.06 0.47
CA VAL A 13 6.60 -3.61 0.37
C VAL A 13 7.03 -3.44 -1.09
N GLY A 14 7.35 -2.20 -1.48
CA GLY A 14 7.89 -1.88 -2.80
C GLY A 14 9.22 -2.59 -3.07
N GLY A 15 9.42 -3.06 -4.31
CA GLY A 15 10.62 -3.79 -4.73
C GLY A 15 10.63 -5.28 -4.36
N ALA A 16 9.72 -5.75 -3.50
CA ALA A 16 9.61 -7.16 -3.09
C ALA A 16 8.60 -7.97 -3.92
N ALA A 17 8.31 -7.55 -5.16
CA ALA A 17 7.23 -8.13 -5.97
C ALA A 17 7.35 -9.65 -6.15
N SER A 18 8.55 -10.17 -6.42
CA SER A 18 8.76 -11.63 -6.57
C SER A 18 8.48 -12.42 -5.30
N LEU A 19 8.71 -11.84 -4.12
CA LEU A 19 8.39 -12.45 -2.84
C LEU A 19 6.87 -12.39 -2.60
N ILE A 20 6.26 -11.22 -2.81
CA ILE A 20 4.82 -11.01 -2.63
C ILE A 20 4.02 -11.92 -3.57
N ALA A 21 4.48 -12.12 -4.81
CA ALA A 21 3.84 -13.00 -5.78
C ALA A 21 3.74 -14.46 -5.29
N GLN A 22 4.60 -14.92 -4.38
CA GLN A 22 4.52 -16.26 -3.79
C GLN A 22 3.30 -16.44 -2.89
N SER A 23 2.68 -15.35 -2.41
CA SER A 23 1.43 -15.41 -1.65
C SER A 23 0.21 -15.69 -2.54
N VAL A 24 0.33 -15.48 -3.86
CA VAL A 24 -0.77 -15.71 -4.82
C VAL A 24 -0.97 -17.22 -5.00
N GLN A 25 -2.14 -17.70 -4.60
CA GLN A 25 -2.51 -19.12 -4.71
C GLN A 25 -3.17 -19.41 -6.06
N LYS A 26 -3.99 -18.48 -6.55
CA LYS A 26 -4.75 -18.67 -7.78
C LYS A 26 -5.17 -17.34 -8.41
N VAL A 27 -5.19 -17.32 -9.73
CA VAL A 27 -5.87 -16.27 -10.51
C VAL A 27 -7.27 -16.79 -10.85
N LEU A 28 -8.30 -16.12 -10.34
CA LEU A 28 -9.70 -16.49 -10.52
C LEU A 28 -10.30 -15.86 -11.79
N GLY A 29 -9.77 -14.73 -12.22
CA GLY A 29 -10.24 -14.05 -13.42
C GLY A 29 -9.45 -12.78 -13.72
N VAL A 30 -9.69 -12.25 -14.91
CA VAL A 30 -9.15 -10.97 -15.37
C VAL A 30 -10.25 -10.20 -16.08
N TYR A 31 -10.34 -8.91 -15.79
CA TYR A 31 -11.23 -7.97 -16.47
C TYR A 31 -10.40 -6.87 -17.14
N LYS A 32 -10.94 -6.33 -18.24
CA LYS A 32 -10.35 -5.20 -18.97
C LYS A 32 -8.92 -5.45 -19.48
N LEU A 33 -8.69 -6.64 -20.03
CA LEU A 33 -7.38 -7.03 -20.58
C LEU A 33 -6.91 -6.13 -21.72
N GLU A 34 -7.83 -5.42 -22.38
CA GLU A 34 -7.52 -4.39 -23.39
C GLU A 34 -6.64 -3.24 -22.87
N PHE A 35 -6.57 -3.04 -21.55
CA PHE A 35 -5.70 -2.02 -20.94
C PHE A 35 -4.24 -2.48 -20.80
N GLY A 36 -3.93 -3.75 -21.08
CA GLY A 36 -2.61 -4.33 -20.92
C GLY A 36 -2.48 -5.15 -19.63
N VAL A 37 -1.44 -5.99 -19.57
CA VAL A 37 -1.21 -6.90 -18.43
C VAL A 37 -1.06 -6.15 -17.09
N PRO A 38 -0.31 -5.02 -16.99
CA PRO A 38 -0.15 -4.31 -15.72
C PRO A 38 -1.40 -3.55 -15.24
N GLU A 39 -2.23 -3.06 -16.16
CA GLU A 39 -3.39 -2.19 -15.86
C GLU A 39 -4.73 -2.95 -15.82
N ALA A 40 -4.77 -4.22 -16.24
CA ALA A 40 -5.96 -5.05 -16.12
C ALA A 40 -6.34 -5.33 -14.66
N MET A 41 -7.64 -5.53 -14.39
CA MET A 41 -8.11 -5.86 -13.05
C MET A 41 -8.06 -7.37 -12.84
N TRP A 42 -7.13 -7.81 -11.99
CA TRP A 42 -6.94 -9.22 -11.66
C TRP A 42 -7.71 -9.59 -10.40
N VAL A 43 -8.51 -10.67 -10.48
CA VAL A 43 -9.10 -11.31 -9.30
C VAL A 43 -8.17 -12.42 -8.86
N ILE A 44 -7.48 -12.20 -7.74
CA ILE A 44 -6.49 -13.14 -7.20
C ILE A 44 -6.90 -13.62 -5.81
N GLU A 45 -6.70 -14.91 -5.58
CA GLU A 45 -6.74 -15.51 -4.26
C GLU A 45 -5.33 -15.54 -3.69
N VAL A 46 -5.19 -15.02 -2.47
CA VAL A 46 -3.90 -14.91 -1.78
C VAL A 46 -3.98 -15.57 -0.41
N LYS A 47 -2.84 -16.11 0.05
CA LYS A 47 -2.68 -16.65 1.40
C LYS A 47 -1.44 -16.04 2.02
N ASP A 48 -1.55 -15.60 3.27
CA ASP A 48 -0.44 -15.00 4.03
C ASP A 48 0.20 -13.80 3.28
N PHE A 49 -0.63 -12.96 2.64
CA PHE A 49 -0.18 -11.79 1.88
C PHE A 49 0.43 -10.74 2.82
N PRO A 50 1.73 -10.40 2.69
CA PRO A 50 2.39 -9.47 3.60
C PRO A 50 2.00 -8.03 3.28
N ALA A 51 1.40 -7.34 4.24
CA ALA A 51 1.08 -5.92 4.15
C ALA A 51 1.04 -5.25 5.53
N ILE A 52 1.16 -3.93 5.54
CA ILE A 52 1.12 -3.10 6.75
C ILE A 52 -0.03 -2.09 6.62
N VAL A 53 -0.83 -1.92 7.67
CA VAL A 53 -1.80 -0.81 7.71
C VAL A 53 -1.03 0.48 7.92
N THR A 54 -0.97 1.34 6.90
CA THR A 54 -0.30 2.66 7.02
C THR A 54 -1.26 3.82 7.21
N MET A 55 -2.54 3.62 6.92
CA MET A 55 -3.61 4.55 7.27
C MET A 55 -4.81 3.77 7.78
N ASP A 56 -5.35 4.17 8.93
CA ASP A 56 -6.50 3.50 9.54
C ASP A 56 -7.82 4.26 9.32
N SER A 57 -8.91 3.69 9.83
CA SER A 57 -10.25 4.28 9.74
C SER A 57 -10.53 5.37 10.78
N HIS A 58 -9.57 5.70 11.64
CA HIS A 58 -9.72 6.68 12.71
C HIS A 58 -9.03 8.02 12.38
N GLY A 59 -8.39 8.10 11.22
CA GLY A 59 -7.65 9.29 10.77
C GLY A 59 -6.15 9.23 11.07
N ASN A 60 -5.64 8.10 11.55
CA ASN A 60 -4.20 7.94 11.75
C ASN A 60 -3.50 7.62 10.43
N SER A 61 -2.34 8.22 10.20
CA SER A 61 -1.53 8.05 8.98
C SER A 61 -0.04 8.02 9.31
N LEU A 62 0.60 6.86 9.10
CA LEU A 62 2.05 6.73 9.24
C LEU A 62 2.81 7.64 8.26
N HIS A 63 2.26 7.88 7.08
CA HIS A 63 2.89 8.76 6.08
C HIS A 63 2.96 10.21 6.55
N GLU A 64 1.89 10.67 7.22
CA GLU A 64 1.83 12.04 7.76
C GLU A 64 2.79 12.21 8.94
N GLU A 65 2.82 11.22 9.84
CA GLU A 65 3.73 11.21 10.99
C GLU A 65 5.19 11.25 10.56
N ILE A 66 5.61 10.35 9.67
CA ILE A 66 6.98 10.29 9.17
C ILE A 66 7.35 11.56 8.39
N LEU A 67 6.43 12.13 7.61
CA LEU A 67 6.68 13.39 6.92
C LEU A 67 6.98 14.52 7.92
N LYS A 68 6.18 14.66 8.98
CA LYS A 68 6.38 15.68 10.02
C LYS A 68 7.71 15.49 10.75
N GLU A 69 8.03 14.26 11.15
CA GLU A 69 9.27 13.95 11.85
C GLU A 69 10.51 14.18 10.97
N SER A 70 10.46 13.72 9.73
CA SER A 70 11.56 13.90 8.78
C SER A 70 11.76 15.37 8.40
N GLU A 71 10.69 16.16 8.28
CA GLU A 71 10.79 17.60 8.04
C GLU A 71 11.42 18.33 9.23
N ALA A 72 11.01 18.01 10.46
CA ALA A 72 11.60 18.59 11.66
C ALA A 72 13.11 18.32 11.73
N LYS A 73 13.52 17.07 11.43
CA LYS A 73 14.93 16.68 11.40
C LYS A 73 15.69 17.33 10.24
N TYR A 74 15.06 17.48 9.09
CA TYR A 74 15.64 18.18 7.94
C TYR A 74 15.94 19.65 8.27
N ARG A 75 15.02 20.33 8.93
CA ARG A 75 15.19 21.72 9.40
C ARG A 75 16.32 21.87 10.41
N GLU A 76 16.37 20.96 11.39
CA GLU A 76 17.48 20.87 12.35
C GLU A 76 18.83 20.73 11.66
N LEU A 77 18.95 19.82 10.67
CA LEU A 77 20.19 19.59 9.93
C LEU A 77 20.62 20.78 9.08
N LEU A 78 19.68 21.64 8.68
CA LEU A 78 19.95 22.86 7.91
C LEU A 78 20.11 24.11 8.79
N GLY A 79 19.81 24.03 10.09
CA GLY A 79 19.85 25.16 11.00
C GLY A 79 18.79 26.24 10.72
N ILE A 80 17.64 25.85 10.18
CA ILE A 80 16.48 26.74 9.89
C ILE A 80 15.22 26.34 10.67
#